data_AF-A0A0G4M593-F1
#
_entry.id   AF-A0A0G4M593-F1
#
_cell.length_a   1.000
_cell.length_b   1.000
_cell.length_c   1.000
_cell.angle_alpha   90.00
_cell.angle_beta   90.00
_cell.angle_gamma   90.00
#
_symmetry.space_group_name_H-M   'P 1'
#
loop_
_entity.id
_entity.type
_entity.pdbx_description
1 polymer ?
#
loop_
_entity_poly.entity_id
_entity_poly.type
_entity_poly.pdbx_seq_one_letter_code
_entity_poly.pdbx_strand_id
1 'polypeptide(L)'
;KDLFTFSGNWLHDISGRAPHYGTDKNGATNVFHAVNNLFENMSGHAFDIEPVTWSLLEGNVFKGVKQPVTPQSTPRANSIYIQDKGTAC
;
A
#
# COMPACT_ATOMS: atom_id res chain seq x y z
N LYS A 1 -10.77 -13.22 8.03
CA LYS A 1 -11.04 -12.51 6.76
C LYS A 1 -11.27 -11.10 7.17
N ASP A 2 -10.43 -10.21 6.67
CA ASP A 2 -10.26 -8.89 7.23
C ASP A 2 -10.50 -7.88 6.11
N LEU A 3 -11.25 -6.84 6.44
CA LEU A 3 -11.66 -5.78 5.52
C LEU A 3 -11.14 -4.47 6.12
N PHE A 4 -10.18 -3.84 5.45
CA PHE A 4 -9.54 -2.63 5.93
C PHE A 4 -9.82 -1.46 5.01
N THR A 5 -10.14 -0.32 5.60
CA THR A 5 -10.15 0.97 4.93
C THR A 5 -9.08 1.85 5.56
N PHE A 6 -8.11 2.23 4.75
CA PHE A 6 -7.00 3.09 5.11
C PHE A 6 -7.22 4.43 4.41
N SER A 7 -7.76 5.40 5.14
CA SER A 7 -8.27 6.63 4.54
C SER A 7 -7.79 7.88 5.28
N GLY A 8 -7.37 8.91 4.53
CA GLY A 8 -7.11 10.24 5.06
C GLY A 8 -5.91 10.34 6.02
N ASN A 9 -5.00 9.37 5.98
CA ASN A 9 -3.83 9.36 6.87
C ASN A 9 -2.67 10.18 6.30
N TRP A 10 -1.83 10.71 7.20
CA TRP A 10 -0.55 11.32 6.85
C TRP A 10 0.59 10.51 7.44
N LEU A 11 1.45 9.97 6.58
CA LEU A 11 2.59 9.14 6.94
C LEU A 11 3.85 9.85 6.52
N HIS A 12 4.64 10.31 7.48
CA HIS A 12 5.80 11.17 7.25
C HIS A 12 7.05 10.63 7.95
N ASP A 13 8.22 10.81 7.33
CA ASP A 13 9.54 10.51 7.90
C ASP A 13 9.70 9.06 8.41
N ILE A 14 9.16 8.11 7.65
CA ILE A 14 9.22 6.67 7.93
C ILE A 14 9.95 5.89 6.82
N SER A 15 10.37 4.67 7.12
CA SER A 15 11.26 3.90 6.24
C SER A 15 10.60 2.74 5.49
N GLY A 16 9.42 2.28 5.88
CA GLY A 16 8.89 1.00 5.42
C GLY A 16 7.51 0.68 5.95
N ARG A 17 6.89 -0.37 5.41
CA ARG A 17 5.70 -1.03 5.97
C ARG A 17 4.58 -0.06 6.32
N ALA A 18 4.22 0.77 5.36
CA ALA A 18 3.25 1.84 5.49
C ALA A 18 2.05 1.63 4.55
N PRO A 19 1.22 0.59 4.77
CA PRO A 19 1.37 -0.53 5.69
C PRO A 19 2.02 -1.78 5.06
N HIS A 20 2.34 -2.77 5.91
CA HIS A 20 2.57 -4.17 5.49
C HIS A 20 1.34 -5.02 5.82
N TYR A 21 0.85 -5.82 4.87
CA TYR A 21 -0.34 -6.67 5.08
C TYR A 21 -0.40 -7.86 4.12
N GLY A 22 -1.15 -8.90 4.52
CA GLY A 22 -1.20 -10.20 3.85
C GLY A 22 -0.37 -11.25 4.60
N THR A 23 -0.50 -12.52 4.19
CA THR A 23 0.31 -13.62 4.74
C THR A 23 0.28 -14.83 3.80
N ASP A 24 1.37 -15.59 3.79
CA ASP A 24 1.45 -16.90 3.14
C ASP A 24 0.93 -18.04 4.02
N LYS A 25 0.46 -17.74 5.25
CA LYS A 25 0.04 -18.73 6.25
C LYS A 25 -1.47 -18.70 6.48
N ASN A 26 -1.99 -19.84 6.91
CA ASN A 26 -3.32 -19.99 7.52
C ASN A 26 -4.52 -19.62 6.62
N GLY A 27 -4.35 -19.48 5.30
CA GLY A 27 -5.45 -19.26 4.36
C GLY A 27 -6.27 -17.99 4.65
N ALA A 28 -5.61 -16.94 5.17
CA ALA A 28 -6.27 -15.67 5.46
C ALA A 28 -6.86 -15.04 4.18
N THR A 29 -7.68 -14.00 4.32
CA THR A 29 -8.20 -13.23 3.19
C THR A 29 -8.23 -11.79 3.64
N ASN A 30 -7.53 -10.93 2.90
CA ASN A 30 -7.42 -9.51 3.19
C ASN A 30 -7.95 -8.71 2.01
N VAL A 31 -8.96 -7.87 2.25
CA VAL A 31 -9.40 -6.88 1.26
C VAL A 31 -9.05 -5.51 1.81
N PHE A 32 -8.24 -4.76 1.06
CA PHE A 32 -7.64 -3.52 1.52
C PHE A 32 -8.00 -2.37 0.58
N HIS A 33 -8.58 -1.31 1.14
CA HIS A 33 -8.89 -0.09 0.41
C HIS A 33 -8.09 1.07 0.98
N ALA A 34 -7.17 1.62 0.18
CA ALA A 34 -6.37 2.78 0.54
C ALA A 34 -6.82 4.00 -0.26
N VAL A 35 -7.41 4.99 0.39
CA VAL A 35 -7.97 6.17 -0.28
C VAL A 35 -7.51 7.49 0.35
N ASN A 36 -7.09 8.45 -0.47
CA ASN A 36 -6.79 9.82 -0.05
C ASN A 36 -5.76 9.93 1.11
N ASN A 37 -4.71 9.11 1.11
CA ASN A 37 -3.62 9.22 2.09
C ASN A 37 -2.44 10.02 1.52
N LEU A 38 -1.70 10.72 2.39
CA LEU A 38 -0.46 11.41 2.05
C LEU A 38 0.74 10.66 2.63
N PHE A 39 1.66 10.25 1.77
CA PHE A 39 2.95 9.66 2.14
C PHE A 39 4.06 10.66 1.82
N GLU A 40 4.87 11.02 2.82
CA GLU A 40 5.87 12.07 2.70
C GLU A 40 7.24 11.65 3.24
N ASN A 41 8.30 12.03 2.53
CA ASN A 41 9.71 11.90 2.96
C ASN A 41 10.07 10.48 3.44
N MET A 42 9.75 9.47 2.63
CA MET A 42 10.05 8.10 2.98
C MET A 42 11.40 7.64 2.42
N SER A 43 12.24 7.07 3.29
CA SER A 43 13.60 6.62 2.93
C SER A 43 13.66 5.25 2.26
N GLY A 44 12.61 4.43 2.41
CA GLY A 44 12.48 3.11 1.79
C GLY A 44 11.20 2.96 0.97
N HIS A 45 10.24 2.17 1.45
CA HIS A 45 9.00 1.82 0.73
C HIS A 45 7.73 2.14 1.52
N ALA A 46 6.64 2.47 0.82
CA ALA A 46 5.34 2.66 1.46
C ALA A 46 4.59 1.32 1.61
N PHE A 47 3.81 0.92 0.61
CA PHE A 47 3.00 -0.29 0.66
C PHE A 47 3.86 -1.54 0.45
N ASP A 48 3.71 -2.52 1.35
CA ASP A 48 4.30 -3.85 1.24
C ASP A 48 3.21 -4.93 1.34
N ILE A 49 2.91 -5.58 0.22
CA ILE A 49 1.71 -6.39 0.05
C ILE A 49 2.12 -7.85 -0.16
N GLU A 50 1.58 -8.74 0.66
CA GLU A 50 1.83 -10.17 0.64
C GLU A 50 0.64 -10.95 0.03
N PRO A 51 0.72 -12.29 -0.12
CA PRO A 51 -0.37 -13.09 -0.68
C PRO A 51 -1.71 -12.97 0.04
N VAL A 52 -2.74 -13.54 -0.59
CA VAL A 52 -4.15 -13.57 -0.13
C VAL A 52 -4.80 -12.20 0.06
N THR A 53 -4.30 -11.21 -0.69
CA THR A 53 -4.71 -9.80 -0.64
C THR A 53 -5.37 -9.35 -1.93
N TRP A 54 -6.43 -8.56 -1.79
CA TRP A 54 -7.06 -7.79 -2.86
C TRP A 54 -7.05 -6.32 -2.46
N SER A 55 -6.31 -5.51 -3.21
CA SER A 55 -6.06 -4.13 -2.84
C SER A 55 -6.57 -3.14 -3.89
N LEU A 56 -7.26 -2.09 -3.44
CA LEU A 56 -7.57 -0.91 -4.22
C LEU A 56 -6.86 0.29 -3.58
N LEU A 57 -5.90 0.88 -4.30
CA LEU A 57 -5.15 2.05 -3.88
C LEU A 57 -5.52 3.20 -4.82
N GLU A 58 -6.23 4.21 -4.33
CA GLU A 58 -6.73 5.33 -5.14
C GLU A 58 -6.59 6.68 -4.43
N GLY A 59 -6.36 7.76 -5.18
CA GLY A 59 -6.29 9.12 -4.63
C GLY A 59 -5.16 9.36 -3.61
N ASN A 60 -4.21 8.43 -3.49
CA ASN A 60 -3.07 8.57 -2.58
C ASN A 60 -1.98 9.45 -3.20
N VAL A 61 -1.35 10.29 -2.37
CA VAL A 61 -0.28 11.20 -2.78
C VAL A 61 1.04 10.73 -2.19
N PHE A 62 2.09 10.65 -3.03
CA PHE A 62 3.43 10.24 -2.63
C PHE A 62 4.42 11.37 -2.91
N LYS A 63 4.94 12.01 -1.87
CA LYS A 63 5.87 13.15 -1.96
C LYS A 63 7.23 12.77 -1.36
N GLY A 64 8.27 12.74 -2.17
CA GLY A 64 9.60 12.30 -1.70
C GLY A 64 9.63 10.82 -1.28
N VAL A 65 8.78 9.99 -1.88
CA VAL A 65 8.73 8.53 -1.66
C VAL A 65 9.24 7.83 -2.90
N LYS A 66 10.38 7.13 -2.79
CA LYS A 66 11.01 6.46 -3.94
C LYS A 66 10.29 5.18 -4.36
N GLN A 67 9.68 4.48 -3.40
CA GLN A 67 9.00 3.21 -3.66
C GLN A 67 7.59 3.23 -3.03
N PRO A 68 6.58 3.74 -3.75
CA PRO A 68 5.20 3.71 -3.28
C PRO A 68 4.68 2.29 -2.99
N VAL A 69 5.07 1.31 -3.80
CA VAL A 69 4.74 -0.10 -3.59
C VAL A 69 6.01 -0.93 -3.81
N THR A 70 6.27 -1.95 -2.98
CA THR A 70 7.45 -2.82 -3.15
C THR A 70 7.37 -3.62 -4.46
N PRO A 71 8.48 -3.83 -5.19
CA PRO A 71 8.49 -4.63 -6.42
C PRO A 71 7.98 -6.08 -6.23
N GLN A 72 8.11 -6.61 -5.03
CA GLN A 72 7.67 -7.95 -4.65
C GLN A 72 6.15 -8.04 -4.43
N SER A 73 5.47 -6.92 -4.22
CA SER A 73 4.01 -6.89 -4.00
C SER A 73 3.23 -7.37 -5.21
N THR A 74 3.58 -6.89 -6.41
CA THR A 74 2.87 -7.22 -7.66
C THR A 74 2.84 -8.72 -7.98
N PRO A 75 3.95 -9.48 -7.91
CA PRO A 75 3.93 -10.93 -8.17
C PRO A 75 3.35 -11.77 -7.01
N ARG A 76 3.18 -11.21 -5.81
CA ARG A 76 2.73 -11.96 -4.61
C ARG A 76 1.26 -11.78 -4.28
N ALA A 77 0.74 -10.57 -4.42
CA ALA A 77 -0.65 -10.26 -4.13
C ALA A 77 -1.60 -10.96 -5.12
N ASN A 78 -2.84 -11.24 -4.70
CA ASN A 78 -3.81 -11.84 -5.61
C ASN A 78 -4.30 -10.81 -6.64
N SER A 79 -4.49 -9.55 -6.23
CA SER A 79 -4.78 -8.44 -7.13
C SER A 79 -4.46 -7.09 -6.47
N ILE A 80 -3.87 -6.18 -7.23
CA ILE A 80 -3.65 -4.78 -6.82
C ILE A 80 -4.15 -3.88 -7.94
N TYR A 81 -5.11 -3.01 -7.62
CA TYR A 81 -5.59 -1.95 -8.48
C TYR A 81 -5.07 -0.62 -7.95
N ILE A 82 -4.33 0.11 -8.79
CA ILE A 82 -3.77 1.43 -8.43
C ILE A 82 -4.37 2.45 -9.38
N GLN A 83 -5.32 3.23 -8.88
CA GLN A 83 -5.97 4.30 -9.61
C GLN A 83 -5.17 5.59 -9.41
N ASP A 84 -4.63 6.10 -10.51
CA ASP A 84 -3.70 7.23 -10.58
C ASP A 84 -2.50 7.09 -9.65
N LYS A 85 -1.33 6.85 -10.24
CA LYS A 85 -0.07 7.18 -9.55
C LYS A 85 -0.09 8.69 -9.38
N GLY A 86 -0.64 9.19 -8.27
CA GLY A 86 -0.71 10.60 -7.95
C GLY A 86 0.64 11.22 -8.27
N THR A 87 0.70 11.87 -9.44
CA THR A 87 1.93 12.38 -10.00
C THR A 87 2.12 13.69 -9.27
N ALA A 88 2.75 13.63 -8.10
CA ALA A 88 3.36 14.83 -7.54
C ALA A 88 4.49 15.18 -8.50
N CYS A 89 4.15 16.05 -9.45
CA CYS A 89 5.04 16.61 -10.45
C CYS A 89 6.26 17.26 -9.80
#